data_AF-A0A0S8B2I1-F1
#
_entry.id   AF-A0A0S8B2I1-F1
#
_cell.length_a   1.000
_cell.length_b   1.000
_cell.length_c   1.000
_cell.angle_alpha   90.00
_cell.angle_beta   90.00
_cell.angle_gamma   90.00
#
_symmetry.space_group_name_H-M   'P 1'
#
loop_
_entity.id
_entity.type
_entity.pdbx_description
1 polymer ?
#
loop_
_entity_poly.entity_id
_entity_poly.type
_entity_poly.pdbx_seq_one_letter_code
_entity_poly.pdbx_strand_id
1 'polypeptide(L)'
;MPSRLRIALVALIVLAASACSTRNVVGDGDDAELMLRGNDPVAYHTVGKPVKGDPAIKTLHDGLTYRFASESNKKIFVAAPERYVPAFGGYCASGAHYALKARIGADTFKIVDGRLYLFGSPRSRRHWELDQAANIKLGEWYWENETKDRPDRLQNWYRYTFRVPHYKTDAELEAEWQRRYGKK
;
A
#
# COMPACT_ATOMS: atom_id res chain seq x y z
N MET A 1 -33.70 11.09 36.14
CA MET A 1 -33.11 11.55 34.86
C MET A 1 -31.77 10.85 34.59
N PRO A 2 -31.73 9.64 33.97
CA PRO A 2 -30.46 9.02 33.55
C PRO A 2 -30.38 8.63 32.06
N SER A 3 -31.19 9.23 31.18
CA SER A 3 -31.28 8.80 29.76
C SER A 3 -30.46 9.61 28.76
N ARG A 4 -30.02 10.84 29.10
CA ARG A 4 -29.31 11.71 28.14
C ARG A 4 -27.80 11.47 28.08
N LEU A 5 -27.20 10.94 29.16
CA LEU A 5 -25.75 10.71 29.24
C LEU A 5 -25.31 9.45 28.49
N ARG A 6 -26.17 8.41 28.41
CA ARG A 6 -25.90 7.17 27.66
C ARG A 6 -25.96 7.37 26.14
N ILE A 7 -26.82 8.26 25.66
CA ILE A 7 -26.97 8.55 24.22
C ILE A 7 -25.78 9.38 23.70
N ALA A 8 -25.23 10.28 24.52
CA ALA A 8 -24.04 11.06 24.17
C ALA A 8 -22.77 10.18 24.05
N LEU A 9 -22.65 9.11 24.86
CA LEU A 9 -21.49 8.21 24.80
C LEU A 9 -21.53 7.28 23.57
N VAL A 10 -22.72 6.86 23.13
CA VAL A 10 -22.89 6.04 21.91
C VAL A 10 -22.60 6.87 20.64
N ALA A 11 -22.98 8.16 20.62
CA ALA A 11 -22.70 9.04 19.49
C ALA A 11 -21.20 9.39 19.33
N LEU A 12 -20.43 9.43 20.43
CA LEU A 12 -18.98 9.70 20.40
C LEU A 12 -18.16 8.50 19.90
N ILE A 13 -18.66 7.27 20.11
CA ILE A 13 -18.00 6.03 19.63
C ILE A 13 -18.20 5.85 18.11
N VAL A 14 -19.32 6.31 17.55
CA VAL A 14 -19.60 6.21 16.11
C VAL A 14 -18.77 7.20 15.28
N LEU A 15 -18.36 8.34 15.85
CA LEU A 15 -17.55 9.34 15.14
C LEU A 15 -16.06 8.99 15.00
N ALA A 16 -15.56 7.94 15.67
CA ALA A 16 -14.16 7.50 15.59
C ALA A 16 -13.90 6.45 14.50
N ALA A 17 -14.91 6.00 13.76
CA ALA A 17 -14.77 4.94 12.76
C ALA A 17 -14.11 5.40 11.44
N SER A 18 -13.96 6.70 11.23
CA SER A 18 -13.43 7.25 9.97
C SER A 18 -11.91 7.44 10.02
N ALA A 19 -11.17 6.43 9.54
CA ALA A 19 -9.81 6.48 8.94
C ALA A 19 -8.91 5.28 9.29
N CYS A 20 -9.49 4.15 9.68
CA CYS A 20 -8.78 2.88 9.87
C CYS A 20 -8.95 2.02 8.60
N SER A 21 -8.25 2.35 7.51
CA SER A 21 -8.31 1.52 6.30
C SER A 21 -7.31 0.38 6.37
N THR A 22 -7.71 -0.78 5.87
CA THR A 22 -6.84 -1.95 5.66
C THR A 22 -6.09 -1.88 4.34
N ARG A 23 -6.38 -0.90 3.48
CA ARG A 23 -5.79 -0.68 2.15
C ARG A 23 -5.30 0.77 1.98
N ASN A 24 -4.27 0.98 1.15
CA ASN A 24 -3.78 2.33 0.84
C ASN A 24 -4.64 2.97 -0.26
N VAL A 25 -5.88 3.32 0.10
CA VAL A 25 -6.86 3.99 -0.77
C VAL A 25 -7.01 5.47 -0.42
N VAL A 26 -7.55 6.22 -1.38
CA VAL A 26 -7.92 7.64 -1.24
C VAL A 26 -9.35 7.86 -1.74
N GLY A 27 -9.98 8.96 -1.34
CA GLY A 27 -11.23 9.42 -1.96
C GLY A 27 -10.96 10.38 -3.11
N ASP A 28 -11.73 10.30 -4.20
CA ASP A 28 -11.69 11.23 -5.33
C ASP A 28 -13.05 11.29 -6.05
N GLY A 29 -13.80 12.38 -5.84
CA GLY A 29 -15.19 12.51 -6.30
C GLY A 29 -16.09 11.47 -5.63
N ASP A 30 -16.87 10.73 -6.43
CA ASP A 30 -17.76 9.67 -5.93
C ASP A 30 -17.02 8.36 -5.56
N ASP A 31 -15.72 8.26 -5.86
CA ASP A 31 -14.92 7.07 -5.58
C ASP A 31 -14.28 7.19 -4.18
N ALA A 32 -14.97 6.66 -3.16
CA ALA A 32 -14.52 6.74 -1.76
C ALA A 32 -13.27 5.89 -1.45
N GLU A 33 -13.14 4.73 -2.10
CA GLU A 33 -12.01 3.79 -1.93
C GLU A 33 -11.27 3.57 -3.24
N LEU A 34 -10.63 4.64 -3.74
CA LEU A 34 -9.87 4.64 -4.98
C LEU A 34 -8.45 4.09 -4.77
N MET A 35 -8.17 2.98 -5.45
CA MET A 35 -6.87 2.32 -5.43
C MET A 35 -5.87 3.02 -6.37
N LEU A 36 -4.57 2.91 -6.07
CA LEU A 36 -3.46 3.52 -6.82
C LEU A 36 -3.63 5.03 -7.07
N ARG A 37 -4.44 5.72 -6.26
CA ARG A 37 -4.78 7.14 -6.44
C ARG A 37 -5.37 7.42 -7.82
N GLY A 38 -6.02 6.43 -8.41
CA GLY A 38 -6.65 6.48 -9.74
C GLY A 38 -5.70 6.32 -10.91
N ASN A 39 -4.46 5.88 -10.69
CA ASN A 39 -3.60 5.46 -11.78
C ASN A 39 -4.02 4.07 -12.29
N ASP A 40 -3.90 3.87 -13.59
CA ASP A 40 -4.22 2.64 -14.28
C ASP A 40 -3.27 1.51 -13.83
N PRO A 41 -3.80 0.45 -13.19
CA PRO A 41 -3.00 -0.67 -12.68
C PRO A 41 -2.29 -1.43 -13.81
N VAL A 42 -2.88 -1.53 -15.01
CA VAL A 42 -2.29 -2.23 -16.16
C VAL A 42 -1.13 -1.42 -16.75
N ALA A 43 -1.22 -0.09 -16.73
CA ALA A 43 -0.20 0.79 -17.29
C ALA A 43 1.17 0.67 -16.60
N TYR A 44 1.21 0.30 -15.31
CA TYR A 44 2.46 0.00 -14.61
C TYR A 44 3.25 -1.15 -15.27
N HIS A 45 2.55 -2.11 -15.87
CA HIS A 45 3.15 -3.28 -16.52
C HIS A 45 3.41 -3.06 -18.01
N THR A 46 2.54 -2.33 -18.70
CA THR A 46 2.61 -2.17 -20.15
C THR A 46 3.36 -0.92 -20.59
N VAL A 47 3.19 0.20 -19.88
CA VAL A 47 3.84 1.49 -20.20
C VAL A 47 5.07 1.73 -19.33
N GLY A 48 5.17 1.05 -18.18
CA GLY A 48 6.30 1.20 -17.26
C GLY A 48 6.33 2.55 -16.54
N LYS A 49 5.17 3.22 -16.43
CA LYS A 49 4.99 4.44 -15.62
C LYS A 49 3.55 4.55 -15.13
N PRO A 50 3.29 5.32 -14.07
CA PRO A 50 1.93 5.65 -13.66
C PRO A 50 1.25 6.43 -14.80
N VAL A 51 0.04 6.02 -15.17
CA VAL A 51 -0.81 6.72 -16.12
C VAL A 51 -2.15 6.96 -15.44
N LYS A 52 -2.61 8.21 -15.40
CA LYS A 52 -3.89 8.53 -14.77
C LYS A 52 -5.03 7.86 -15.54
N GLY A 53 -5.90 7.17 -14.83
CA GLY A 53 -7.11 6.60 -15.40
C GLY A 53 -8.23 7.63 -15.51
N ASP A 54 -9.11 7.43 -16.48
CA ASP A 54 -10.33 8.20 -16.65
C ASP A 54 -11.36 7.79 -15.59
N PRO A 55 -11.94 8.73 -14.81
CA PRO A 55 -13.02 8.43 -13.86
C PRO A 55 -14.24 7.73 -14.47
N ALA A 56 -14.50 7.91 -15.78
CA ALA A 56 -15.56 7.22 -16.51
C ALA A 56 -15.20 5.76 -16.82
N ILE A 57 -13.90 5.44 -16.96
CA ILE A 57 -13.42 4.09 -17.27
C ILE A 57 -12.92 3.45 -15.98
N LYS A 58 -13.84 2.86 -15.23
CA LYS A 58 -13.55 2.23 -13.93
C LYS A 58 -14.23 0.88 -13.74
N THR A 59 -13.74 0.12 -12.76
CA THR A 59 -14.36 -1.11 -12.26
C THR A 59 -14.20 -1.22 -10.74
N LEU A 60 -15.08 -2.01 -10.12
CA LEU A 60 -14.91 -2.45 -8.73
C LEU A 60 -14.23 -3.82 -8.71
N HIS A 61 -13.31 -4.00 -7.76
CA HIS A 61 -12.69 -5.29 -7.45
C HIS A 61 -12.33 -5.29 -5.96
N ASP A 62 -12.75 -6.34 -5.23
CA ASP A 62 -12.61 -6.45 -3.77
C ASP A 62 -13.10 -5.22 -2.98
N GLY A 63 -14.21 -4.62 -3.44
CA GLY A 63 -14.77 -3.41 -2.83
C GLY A 63 -14.03 -2.12 -3.18
N LEU A 64 -12.90 -2.20 -3.90
CA LEU A 64 -12.07 -1.05 -4.25
C LEU A 64 -12.34 -0.59 -5.68
N THR A 65 -12.25 0.71 -5.90
CA THR A 65 -12.37 1.29 -7.24
C THR A 65 -11.01 1.33 -7.93
N TYR A 66 -10.97 0.85 -9.18
CA TYR A 66 -9.83 0.97 -10.08
C TYR A 66 -10.25 1.75 -11.32
N ARG A 67 -9.44 2.72 -11.74
CA ARG A 67 -9.62 3.52 -12.96
C ARG A 67 -8.61 3.10 -14.02
N PHE A 68 -8.94 3.32 -15.29
CA PHE A 68 -8.11 2.89 -16.42
C PHE A 68 -7.96 4.01 -17.44
N ALA A 69 -6.81 4.07 -18.09
CA ALA A 69 -6.52 5.02 -19.16
C ALA A 69 -7.21 4.64 -20.48
N SER A 70 -7.73 3.41 -20.58
CA SER A 70 -8.50 2.94 -21.74
C SER A 70 -9.43 1.78 -21.37
N GLU A 71 -10.51 1.60 -22.15
CA GLU A 71 -11.39 0.43 -22.05
C GLU A 71 -10.65 -0.90 -22.29
N SER A 72 -9.58 -0.88 -23.09
CA SER A 72 -8.72 -2.05 -23.31
C SER A 72 -8.01 -2.47 -22.03
N ASN A 73 -7.41 -1.52 -21.30
CA ASN A 73 -6.75 -1.79 -20.03
C ASN A 73 -7.76 -2.29 -18.97
N LYS A 74 -8.96 -1.70 -18.92
CA LYS A 74 -10.05 -2.20 -18.06
C LYS A 74 -10.37 -3.66 -18.34
N LYS A 75 -10.52 -4.04 -19.62
CA LYS A 75 -10.79 -5.44 -20.01
C LYS A 75 -9.66 -6.39 -19.60
N ILE A 76 -8.40 -5.97 -19.79
CA ILE A 76 -7.22 -6.74 -19.38
C ILE A 76 -7.22 -6.96 -17.86
N PHE A 77 -7.50 -5.92 -17.08
CA PHE A 77 -7.58 -6.03 -15.63
C PHE A 77 -8.70 -6.97 -15.18
N VAL A 78 -9.92 -6.78 -15.70
CA VAL A 78 -11.08 -7.62 -15.33
C VAL A 78 -10.85 -9.10 -15.64
N ALA A 79 -10.08 -9.41 -16.69
CA ALA A 79 -9.76 -10.79 -17.05
C ALA A 79 -8.79 -11.46 -16.05
N ALA A 80 -7.93 -10.70 -15.37
CA ALA A 80 -6.91 -11.25 -14.46
C ALA A 80 -6.49 -10.23 -13.38
N PRO A 81 -7.39 -9.83 -12.46
CA PRO A 81 -7.16 -8.70 -11.56
C PRO A 81 -5.97 -8.94 -10.63
N GLU A 82 -5.79 -10.18 -10.14
CA GLU A 82 -4.69 -10.58 -9.24
C GLU A 82 -3.29 -10.26 -9.77
N ARG A 83 -3.14 -10.14 -11.10
CA ARG A 83 -1.86 -9.79 -11.74
C ARG A 83 -1.52 -8.31 -11.62
N TYR A 84 -2.53 -7.46 -11.44
CA TYR A 84 -2.42 -6.01 -11.55
C TYR A 84 -2.73 -5.28 -10.24
N VAL A 85 -3.32 -5.97 -9.26
CA VAL A 85 -3.47 -5.42 -7.91
C VAL A 85 -2.10 -5.23 -7.27
N PRO A 86 -1.87 -4.11 -6.56
CA PRO A 86 -0.59 -3.88 -5.90
C PRO A 86 -0.42 -4.82 -4.71
N ALA A 87 0.82 -5.24 -4.48
CA ALA A 87 1.22 -5.94 -3.27
C ALA A 87 0.85 -5.14 -2.02
N PHE A 88 0.61 -5.86 -0.92
CA PHE A 88 0.38 -5.28 0.41
C PHE A 88 -0.75 -4.24 0.44
N GLY A 89 -1.79 -4.42 -0.37
CA GLY A 89 -2.93 -3.51 -0.45
C GLY A 89 -2.56 -2.08 -0.85
N GLY A 90 -1.46 -1.91 -1.59
CA GLY A 90 -0.97 -0.60 -2.04
C GLY A 90 -0.11 0.15 -1.03
N TYR A 91 0.19 -0.42 0.14
CA TYR A 91 1.13 0.16 1.09
C TYR A 91 2.59 0.00 0.63
N CYS A 92 3.49 0.75 1.27
CA CYS A 92 4.92 0.68 0.96
C CYS A 92 5.51 -0.72 1.16
N ALA A 93 6.12 -1.28 0.12
CA ALA A 93 6.82 -2.56 0.20
C ALA A 93 8.04 -2.51 1.14
N SER A 94 8.72 -1.37 1.26
CA SER A 94 9.78 -1.17 2.26
C SER A 94 9.24 -1.16 3.70
N GLY A 95 7.96 -0.83 3.91
CA GLY A 95 7.32 -0.96 5.22
C GLY A 95 6.87 -2.39 5.52
N ALA A 96 6.37 -3.09 4.50
CA ALA A 96 5.73 -4.40 4.63
C ALA A 96 6.62 -5.44 5.33
N HIS A 97 7.91 -5.52 4.98
CA HIS A 97 8.85 -6.46 5.62
C HIS A 97 9.16 -6.15 7.09
N TYR A 98 8.78 -4.98 7.59
CA TYR A 98 8.82 -4.60 9.01
C TYR A 98 7.44 -4.63 9.67
N ALA A 99 6.45 -5.23 9.02
CA ALA A 99 5.05 -5.24 9.42
C ALA A 99 4.42 -3.83 9.57
N LEU A 100 4.94 -2.85 8.81
CA LEU A 100 4.44 -1.47 8.79
C LEU A 100 3.63 -1.19 7.52
N LYS A 101 2.49 -0.54 7.69
CA LYS A 101 1.56 -0.08 6.64
C LYS A 101 1.75 1.41 6.39
N ALA A 102 2.83 1.76 5.68
CA ALA A 102 3.10 3.17 5.34
C ALA A 102 2.30 3.60 4.10
N ARG A 103 1.44 4.62 4.27
CA ARG A 103 0.71 5.25 3.16
C ARG A 103 1.67 5.98 2.24
N ILE A 104 1.51 5.77 0.95
CA ILE A 104 2.42 6.29 -0.07
C ILE A 104 1.65 6.79 -1.31
N GLY A 105 2.38 7.50 -2.18
CA GLY A 105 1.96 7.75 -3.54
C GLY A 105 1.89 6.46 -4.37
N ALA A 106 1.72 6.62 -5.68
CA ALA A 106 1.77 5.50 -6.62
C ALA A 106 2.80 5.76 -7.73
N ASP A 107 3.78 6.63 -7.47
CA ASP A 107 4.71 7.12 -8.48
C ASP A 107 6.05 6.37 -8.49
N THR A 108 6.49 5.89 -7.32
CA THR A 108 7.67 5.03 -7.22
C THR A 108 7.21 3.58 -7.07
N PHE A 109 7.60 2.73 -8.01
CA PHE A 109 7.20 1.34 -8.04
C PHE A 109 8.31 0.45 -8.60
N LYS A 110 8.09 -0.86 -8.50
CA LYS A 110 8.87 -1.89 -9.18
C LYS A 110 7.95 -3.07 -9.48
N ILE A 111 8.10 -3.68 -10.66
CA ILE A 111 7.52 -4.98 -10.95
C ILE A 111 8.56 -6.05 -10.66
N VAL A 112 8.22 -7.03 -9.84
CA VAL A 112 9.05 -8.22 -9.58
C VAL A 112 8.18 -9.45 -9.78
N ASP A 113 8.62 -10.36 -10.66
CA ASP A 113 7.89 -11.57 -11.02
C ASP A 113 6.42 -11.32 -11.39
N GLY A 114 6.17 -10.22 -12.08
CA GLY A 114 4.83 -9.81 -12.50
C GLY A 114 3.95 -9.19 -11.42
N ARG A 115 4.45 -8.96 -10.20
CA ARG A 115 3.72 -8.31 -9.09
C ARG A 115 4.16 -6.86 -8.90
N LEU A 116 3.20 -5.96 -8.68
CA LEU A 116 3.42 -4.52 -8.49
C LEU A 116 3.74 -4.18 -7.03
N TYR A 117 4.95 -3.67 -6.78
CA TYR A 117 5.39 -3.16 -5.47
C TYR A 117 5.52 -1.65 -5.51
N LEU A 118 4.95 -0.96 -4.52
CA LEU A 118 4.95 0.49 -4.41
C LEU A 118 5.90 0.97 -3.29
N PHE A 119 6.46 2.17 -3.46
CA PHE A 119 7.42 2.74 -2.54
C PHE A 119 7.12 4.22 -2.28
N GLY A 120 7.45 4.68 -1.06
CA GLY A 120 7.28 6.10 -0.70
C GLY A 120 8.29 7.04 -1.37
N SER A 121 9.43 6.50 -1.81
CA SER A 121 10.46 7.27 -2.49
C SER A 121 11.44 6.36 -3.23
N PRO A 122 12.24 6.90 -4.18
CA PRO A 122 13.34 6.17 -4.79
C PRO A 122 14.36 5.66 -3.75
N ARG A 123 14.61 6.40 -2.67
CA ARG A 123 15.49 5.97 -1.57
C ARG A 123 14.93 4.72 -0.88
N SER A 124 13.64 4.74 -0.51
CA SER A 124 12.94 3.60 0.10
C SER A 124 13.03 2.35 -0.78
N ARG A 125 12.82 2.52 -2.10
CA ARG A 125 12.98 1.44 -3.08
C ARG A 125 14.40 0.87 -3.07
N ARG A 126 15.42 1.73 -3.17
CA ARG A 126 16.84 1.28 -3.16
C ARG A 126 17.21 0.53 -1.89
N HIS A 127 16.74 1.00 -0.73
CA HIS A 127 17.00 0.31 0.54
C HIS A 127 16.32 -1.06 0.60
N TRP A 128 15.09 -1.18 0.10
CA TRP A 128 14.41 -2.47 -0.02
C TRP A 128 15.06 -3.42 -1.03
N GLU A 129 15.69 -2.88 -2.08
CA GLU A 129 16.40 -3.66 -3.09
C GLU A 129 17.72 -4.28 -2.58
N LEU A 130 18.26 -3.81 -1.44
CA LEU A 130 19.48 -4.37 -0.84
C LEU A 130 19.38 -5.88 -0.63
N ASP A 131 18.22 -6.35 -0.16
CA ASP A 131 17.94 -7.77 0.11
C ASP A 131 16.54 -8.15 -0.44
N GLN A 132 16.27 -7.79 -1.70
CA GLN A 132 14.94 -7.87 -2.35
C GLN A 132 14.18 -9.17 -2.08
N ALA A 133 14.78 -10.34 -2.32
CA ALA A 133 14.10 -11.63 -2.19
C ALA A 133 13.69 -11.92 -0.73
N ALA A 134 14.55 -11.59 0.23
CA ALA A 134 14.26 -11.74 1.65
C ALA A 134 13.14 -10.77 2.08
N ASN A 135 13.18 -9.54 1.57
CA ASN A 135 12.19 -8.51 1.90
C ASN A 135 10.80 -8.83 1.31
N ILE A 136 10.73 -9.43 0.12
CA ILE A 136 9.47 -9.98 -0.43
C ILE A 136 8.94 -11.08 0.50
N LYS A 137 9.77 -12.07 0.83
CA LYS A 137 9.36 -13.21 1.67
C LYS A 137 8.82 -12.76 3.02
N LEU A 138 9.53 -11.84 3.69
CA LEU A 138 9.10 -11.29 4.97
C LEU A 138 7.84 -10.44 4.83
N GLY A 139 7.76 -9.61 3.79
CA GLY A 139 6.59 -8.78 3.49
C GLY A 139 5.33 -9.62 3.29
N GLU A 140 5.39 -10.67 2.47
CA GLU A 140 4.26 -11.60 2.25
C GLU A 140 3.88 -12.35 3.52
N TRP A 141 4.87 -12.79 4.31
CA TRP A 141 4.60 -13.44 5.59
C TRP A 141 3.87 -12.51 6.56
N TYR A 142 4.36 -11.28 6.77
CA TYR A 142 3.69 -10.30 7.65
C TYR A 142 2.35 -9.84 7.09
N TRP A 143 2.21 -9.79 5.77
CA TRP A 143 0.93 -9.48 5.15
C TRP A 143 -0.12 -10.51 5.54
N GLU A 144 0.11 -11.78 5.25
CA GLU A 144 -0.89 -12.84 5.46
C GLU A 144 -1.08 -13.21 6.94
N ASN A 145 -0.05 -13.06 7.79
CA ASN A 145 -0.12 -13.51 9.19
C ASN A 145 -0.45 -12.39 10.19
N GLU A 146 -0.42 -11.11 9.78
CA GLU A 146 -0.56 -10.01 10.74
C GLU A 146 -1.25 -8.76 10.20
N THR A 147 -0.83 -8.28 9.02
CA THR A 147 -1.10 -6.88 8.64
C THR A 147 -2.25 -6.69 7.65
N LYS A 148 -2.68 -7.75 6.94
CA LYS A 148 -3.74 -7.70 5.92
C LYS A 148 -5.05 -7.11 6.44
N ASP A 149 -5.54 -7.66 7.56
CA ASP A 149 -6.85 -7.29 8.12
C ASP A 149 -6.76 -6.25 9.24
N ARG A 150 -5.55 -5.76 9.55
CA ARG A 150 -5.36 -4.74 10.59
C ARG A 150 -5.36 -3.34 9.99
N PRO A 151 -6.10 -2.38 10.59
CA PRO A 151 -5.98 -0.98 10.19
C PRO A 151 -4.55 -0.46 10.33
N ASP A 152 -4.11 0.35 9.37
CA ASP A 152 -2.78 0.92 9.32
C ASP A 152 -2.36 1.65 10.61
N ARG A 153 -3.24 2.49 11.18
CA ARG A 153 -2.92 3.24 12.41
C ARG A 153 -2.63 2.32 13.59
N LEU A 154 -3.48 1.32 13.81
CA LEU A 154 -3.33 0.36 14.90
C LEU A 154 -2.08 -0.50 14.69
N GLN A 155 -1.91 -1.01 13.47
CA GLN A 155 -0.76 -1.84 13.11
C GLN A 155 0.56 -1.09 13.27
N ASN A 156 0.63 0.15 12.77
CA ASN A 156 1.85 0.94 12.84
C ASN A 156 2.17 1.34 14.27
N TRP A 157 1.18 1.75 15.07
CA TRP A 157 1.38 2.03 16.49
C TRP A 157 2.02 0.82 17.19
N TYR A 158 1.46 -0.37 17.01
CA TYR A 158 1.99 -1.61 17.59
C TYR A 158 3.44 -1.86 17.17
N ARG A 159 3.77 -1.75 15.87
CA ARG A 159 5.12 -2.03 15.36
C ARG A 159 6.14 -0.93 15.57
N TYR A 160 5.72 0.29 15.85
CA TYR A 160 6.61 1.33 16.34
C TYR A 160 6.99 1.11 17.82
N THR A 161 6.08 0.57 18.64
CA THR A 161 6.37 0.19 20.03
C THR A 161 7.15 -1.13 20.11
N PHE A 162 6.78 -2.13 19.32
CA PHE A 162 7.35 -3.48 19.32
C PHE A 162 7.92 -3.82 17.94
N ARG A 163 9.14 -3.34 17.69
CA ARG A 163 9.86 -3.56 16.43
C ARG A 163 10.10 -5.04 16.18
N VAL A 164 10.11 -5.42 14.90
CA VAL A 164 10.51 -6.76 14.48
C VAL A 164 12.00 -6.99 14.77
N PRO A 165 12.46 -8.24 15.00
CA PRO A 165 13.85 -8.51 15.36
C PRO A 165 14.88 -8.05 14.32
N HIS A 166 14.51 -8.04 13.04
CA HIS A 166 15.37 -7.63 11.93
C HIS A 166 15.19 -6.16 11.52
N TYR A 167 14.55 -5.33 12.35
CA TYR A 167 14.33 -3.92 12.03
C TYR A 167 15.67 -3.19 11.83
N LYS A 168 15.81 -2.48 10.70
CA LYS A 168 16.91 -1.53 10.45
C LYS A 168 16.38 -0.12 10.29
N THR A 169 17.11 0.84 10.84
CA THR A 169 16.87 2.28 10.64
C THR A 169 17.30 2.72 9.24
N ASP A 170 16.79 3.86 8.80
CA ASP A 170 17.22 4.50 7.54
C ASP A 170 18.74 4.76 7.49
N ALA A 171 19.35 5.10 8.64
CA ALA A 171 20.79 5.34 8.73
C ALA A 171 21.61 4.06 8.55
N GLU A 172 21.15 2.94 9.13
CA GLU A 172 21.80 1.63 8.96
C GLU A 172 21.67 1.13 7.51
N LEU A 173 20.48 1.27 6.91
CA LEU A 173 20.23 0.91 5.52
C LEU A 173 21.07 1.77 4.57
N GLU A 174 21.20 3.07 4.83
CA GLU A 174 22.05 3.95 4.04
C GLU A 174 23.52 3.59 4.19
N ALA A 175 24.02 3.38 5.42
CA ALA A 175 25.40 2.95 5.65
C ALA A 175 25.70 1.62 4.94
N GLU A 176 24.75 0.69 4.94
CA GLU A 176 24.86 -0.57 4.21
C GLU A 176 24.90 -0.36 2.69
N TRP A 177 24.02 0.48 2.16
CA TRP A 177 24.03 0.83 0.74
C TRP A 177 25.37 1.45 0.32
N GLN A 178 25.89 2.41 1.11
CA GLN A 178 27.19 3.03 0.87
C GLN A 178 28.34 2.02 0.93
N ARG A 179 28.31 1.05 1.86
CA ARG A 179 29.30 -0.03 1.91
C ARG A 179 29.27 -0.93 0.67
N ARG A 180 28.07 -1.29 0.18
CA ARG A 180 27.90 -2.20 -0.96
C ARG A 180 28.13 -1.51 -2.32
N TYR A 181 27.76 -0.23 -2.45
CA TYR A 181 27.67 0.46 -3.74
C TYR A 181 28.29 1.87 -3.77
N GLY A 182 28.70 2.43 -2.63
CA GLY A 182 29.17 3.81 -2.50
C GLY A 182 30.62 4.07 -2.92
N LYS A 183 31.38 3.03 -3.29
CA LYS A 183 32.71 3.21 -3.89
C LYS A 183 32.57 3.32 -5.42
N LYS A 184 32.47 4.55 -5.90
CA LYS A 184 32.89 4.96 -7.24
C LYS A 184 33.89 6.09 -7.10
#